data_AF-A0A9W6N743-F1
#
_entry.id   AF-A0A9W6N743-F1
#
_cell.length_a   1.000
_cell.length_b   1.000
_cell.length_c   1.000
_cell.angle_alpha   90.00
_cell.angle_beta   90.00
_cell.angle_gamma   90.00
#
_symmetry.space_group_name_H-M   'P 1'
#
loop_
_entity.id
_entity.type
_entity.pdbx_description
1 polymer ?
#
loop_
_entity_poly.entity_id
_entity_poly.type
_entity_poly.pdbx_seq_one_letter_code
_entity_poly.pdbx_strand_id
1 'polypeptide(L)'
;MSDVADYDADILLWSERQAALLRDLKTRARGLPNELDLENVAEEIESVGRSEFDTVRSHLRNILRHLVKIAADGDADPVVHWLGEIRTFQSDMIDRLAPSMRGRIDMDAVWRRAVKEARADFADRGQILPLFPETCPVTFESVASEDFDPRATAAKLAAAILS
;
A
#
# COMPACT_ATOMS: atom_id res chain seq x y z
N MET A 1 -29.93 -4.62 9.89
CA MET A 1 -29.72 -4.69 8.43
C MET A 1 -28.61 -3.73 8.01
N SER A 2 -27.33 -4.00 8.34
CA SER A 2 -26.23 -3.16 7.81
C SER A 2 -24.83 -3.81 7.72
N ASP A 3 -24.65 -5.12 7.93
CA ASP A 3 -23.29 -5.71 7.86
C ASP A 3 -22.76 -5.89 6.43
N VAL A 4 -23.63 -6.18 5.46
CA VAL A 4 -23.20 -6.41 4.06
C VAL A 4 -22.70 -5.12 3.40
N ALA A 5 -23.34 -3.98 3.72
CA ALA A 5 -22.94 -2.68 3.20
C ALA A 5 -21.61 -2.18 3.79
N ASP A 6 -21.21 -2.66 4.97
CA ASP A 6 -19.95 -2.29 5.63
C ASP A 6 -18.78 -3.16 5.12
N TYR A 7 -19.04 -4.45 4.80
CA TYR A 7 -18.05 -5.35 4.18
C TYR A 7 -17.57 -4.83 2.82
N ASP A 8 -18.50 -4.50 1.91
CA ASP A 8 -18.16 -4.03 0.57
C ASP A 8 -17.60 -2.59 0.58
N ALA A 9 -17.91 -1.80 1.61
CA ALA A 9 -17.46 -0.41 1.70
C ALA A 9 -16.08 -0.27 2.38
N ASP A 10 -15.79 -1.06 3.41
CA ASP A 10 -14.55 -0.94 4.18
C ASP A 10 -14.12 -2.27 4.82
N ILE A 11 -13.49 -3.13 4.02
CA ILE A 11 -13.04 -4.47 4.44
C ILE A 11 -12.12 -4.46 5.67
N LEU A 12 -11.27 -3.43 5.80
CA LEU A 12 -10.35 -3.32 6.93
C LEU A 12 -11.12 -3.05 8.22
N LEU A 13 -12.00 -2.05 8.22
CA LEU A 13 -12.76 -1.71 9.41
C LEU A 13 -13.79 -2.81 9.76
N TRP A 14 -14.40 -3.41 8.74
CA TRP A 14 -15.33 -4.51 8.92
C TRP A 14 -14.66 -5.72 9.59
N SER A 15 -13.51 -6.17 9.09
CA SER A 15 -12.82 -7.34 9.62
C SER A 15 -12.38 -7.15 11.08
N GLU A 16 -11.86 -5.98 11.43
CA GLU A 16 -11.52 -5.61 12.81
C GLU A 16 -12.75 -5.66 13.73
N ARG A 17 -13.88 -5.12 13.27
CA ARG A 17 -15.15 -5.13 14.02
C ARG A 17 -15.66 -6.55 14.25
N GLN A 18 -15.67 -7.38 13.21
CA GLN A 18 -16.15 -8.76 13.31
C GLN A 18 -15.27 -9.61 14.23
N ALA A 19 -13.95 -9.48 14.11
CA ALA A 19 -13.01 -10.15 15.01
C ALA A 19 -13.25 -9.75 16.48
N ALA A 20 -13.45 -8.45 16.76
CA ALA A 20 -13.78 -7.97 18.10
C ALA A 20 -15.12 -8.54 18.62
N LEU A 21 -16.15 -8.59 17.78
CA LEU A 21 -17.45 -9.16 18.14
C LEU A 21 -17.37 -10.67 18.43
N LEU A 22 -16.57 -11.42 17.68
CA LEU A 22 -16.35 -12.85 17.92
C LEU A 22 -15.62 -13.11 19.24
N ARG A 23 -14.59 -12.31 19.55
CA ARG A 23 -13.88 -12.36 20.83
C ARG A 23 -14.80 -12.01 22.01
N ASP A 24 -15.65 -11.00 21.86
CA ASP A 24 -16.66 -10.65 22.86
C ASP A 24 -17.69 -11.78 23.04
N LEU A 25 -18.18 -12.36 21.94
CA LEU A 25 -19.16 -13.47 21.95
C LEU A 25 -18.67 -14.67 22.76
N LYS A 26 -17.39 -15.01 22.63
CA LYS A 26 -16.73 -16.09 23.40
C LYS A 26 -16.89 -15.93 24.92
N THR A 27 -16.94 -14.69 25.42
CA THR A 27 -17.05 -14.41 26.86
C THR A 27 -18.49 -14.34 27.35
N ARG A 28 -19.41 -13.84 26.51
CA ARG A 28 -20.78 -13.51 26.94
C ARG A 28 -21.83 -14.55 26.58
N ALA A 29 -21.61 -15.35 25.54
CA ALA A 29 -22.58 -16.34 25.08
C ALA A 29 -22.56 -17.60 25.95
N ARG A 30 -23.74 -18.21 26.11
CA ARG A 30 -23.90 -19.50 26.79
C ARG A 30 -24.36 -20.56 25.79
N GLY A 31 -23.89 -21.79 25.96
CA GLY A 31 -24.30 -22.93 25.13
C GLY A 31 -23.64 -22.98 23.76
N LEU A 32 -22.52 -22.28 23.56
CA LEU A 32 -21.69 -22.47 22.36
C LEU A 32 -21.04 -23.86 22.37
N PRO A 33 -20.90 -24.52 21.22
CA PRO A 33 -20.15 -25.77 21.13
C PRO A 33 -18.69 -25.57 21.56
N ASN A 34 -18.14 -26.49 22.36
CA ASN A 34 -16.74 -26.44 22.79
C ASN A 34 -15.75 -26.54 21.61
N GLU A 35 -16.19 -27.09 20.48
CA GLU A 35 -15.40 -27.26 19.25
C GLU A 35 -15.29 -25.96 18.43
N LEU A 36 -16.11 -24.95 18.71
CA LEU A 36 -16.08 -23.67 18.01
C LEU A 36 -14.95 -22.79 18.57
N ASP A 37 -13.81 -22.80 17.88
CA ASP A 37 -12.66 -21.97 18.23
C ASP A 37 -12.83 -20.52 17.75
N LEU A 38 -13.63 -19.75 18.50
CA LEU A 38 -13.89 -18.34 18.20
C LEU A 38 -12.62 -17.47 18.19
N GLU A 39 -11.53 -17.88 18.85
CA GLU A 39 -10.31 -17.09 18.85
C GLU A 39 -9.62 -17.16 17.49
N ASN A 40 -9.39 -18.38 17.01
CA ASN A 40 -8.76 -18.58 15.71
C ASN A 40 -9.66 -18.07 14.57
N VAL A 41 -10.98 -18.25 14.67
CA VAL A 41 -11.90 -17.67 13.68
C VAL A 41 -11.83 -16.14 13.67
N ALA A 42 -11.76 -15.49 14.83
CA ALA A 42 -11.59 -14.04 14.90
C ALA A 42 -10.28 -13.57 14.26
N GLU A 43 -9.17 -14.28 14.54
CA GLU A 43 -7.86 -13.97 13.94
C GLU A 43 -7.88 -14.11 12.42
N GLU A 44 -8.46 -15.18 11.88
CA GLU A 44 -8.56 -15.38 10.44
C GLU A 44 -9.37 -14.26 9.77
N ILE A 45 -10.49 -13.84 10.38
CA ILE A 45 -11.30 -12.72 9.86
C ILE A 45 -10.51 -11.41 9.91
N GLU A 46 -9.84 -11.09 11.01
CA GLU A 46 -8.98 -9.89 11.12
C GLU A 46 -7.84 -9.92 10.10
N SER A 47 -7.31 -11.10 9.80
CA SER A 47 -6.24 -11.28 8.83
C SER A 47 -6.64 -10.87 7.41
N VAL A 48 -7.92 -10.98 7.04
CA VAL A 48 -8.43 -10.58 5.71
C VAL A 48 -8.25 -9.09 5.49
N GLY A 49 -8.66 -8.24 6.45
CA GLY A 49 -8.46 -6.79 6.31
C GLY A 49 -6.99 -6.40 6.34
N ARG A 50 -6.20 -7.08 7.18
CA ARG A 50 -4.75 -6.88 7.27
C ARG A 50 -4.06 -7.22 5.95
N SER A 51 -4.43 -8.32 5.29
CA SER A 51 -3.84 -8.69 4.00
C SER A 51 -4.19 -7.73 2.87
N GLU A 52 -5.43 -7.22 2.83
CA GLU A 52 -5.81 -6.19 1.84
C GLU A 52 -5.03 -4.89 2.08
N PHE A 53 -4.90 -4.47 3.34
CA PHE A 53 -4.11 -3.29 3.71
C PHE A 53 -2.63 -3.44 3.33
N ASP A 54 -2.02 -4.59 3.63
CA ASP A 54 -0.63 -4.88 3.26
C ASP A 54 -0.45 -4.91 1.74
N THR A 55 -1.45 -5.36 1.00
CA THR A 55 -1.45 -5.36 -0.47
C THR A 55 -1.46 -3.94 -1.04
N VAL A 56 -2.35 -3.07 -0.55
CA VAL A 56 -2.38 -1.64 -0.91
C VAL A 56 -1.03 -0.98 -0.63
N ARG A 57 -0.44 -1.23 0.55
CA ARG A 57 0.89 -0.71 0.90
C ARG A 57 1.99 -1.23 -0.01
N SER A 58 1.92 -2.50 -0.42
CA SER A 58 2.88 -3.12 -1.32
C SER A 58 2.84 -2.51 -2.72
N HIS A 59 1.65 -2.28 -3.26
CA HIS A 59 1.46 -1.62 -4.54
C HIS A 59 1.98 -0.18 -4.52
N LEU A 60 1.62 0.58 -3.49
CA LEU A 60 2.14 1.92 -3.27
C LEU A 60 3.67 1.95 -3.20
N ARG A 61 4.28 1.03 -2.43
CA ARG A 61 5.74 0.87 -2.35
C ARG A 61 6.37 0.64 -3.73
N ASN A 62 5.78 -0.24 -4.54
CA ASN A 62 6.29 -0.53 -5.88
C ASN A 62 6.16 0.69 -6.80
N ILE A 63 5.04 1.42 -6.75
CA ILE A 63 4.87 2.69 -7.48
C ILE A 63 6.00 3.67 -7.12
N LEU A 64 6.21 3.92 -5.82
CA LEU A 64 7.25 4.84 -5.36
C LEU A 64 8.66 4.36 -5.76
N ARG A 65 8.93 3.05 -5.72
CA ARG A 65 10.22 2.47 -6.15
C ARG A 65 10.47 2.74 -7.63
N HIS A 66 9.47 2.56 -8.49
CA HIS A 66 9.61 2.86 -9.91
C HIS A 66 9.76 4.36 -10.18
N LEU A 67 9.02 5.22 -9.47
CA LEU A 67 9.18 6.67 -9.56
C LEU A 67 10.61 7.11 -9.20
N VAL A 68 11.20 6.54 -8.14
CA VAL A 68 12.60 6.78 -7.75
C VAL A 68 13.55 6.38 -8.87
N LYS A 69 13.35 5.20 -9.49
CA LYS A 69 14.21 4.71 -10.58
C LYS A 69 14.12 5.61 -11.82
N ILE A 70 12.92 6.03 -12.21
CA ILE A 70 12.71 6.94 -13.33
C ILE A 70 13.28 8.34 -13.03
N ALA A 71 13.15 8.83 -11.80
CA ALA A 71 13.70 10.12 -11.40
C ALA A 71 15.24 10.13 -11.39
N ALA A 72 15.86 8.99 -11.11
CA ALA A 72 17.32 8.84 -11.13
C ALA A 72 17.90 8.64 -12.54
N ASP A 73 17.18 7.93 -13.42
CA ASP A 73 17.61 7.66 -14.80
C ASP A 73 16.39 7.65 -15.75
N GLY A 74 16.00 8.85 -16.18
CA GLY A 74 14.76 9.07 -16.97
C GLY A 74 14.85 8.63 -18.43
N ASP A 75 16.06 8.39 -18.94
CA ASP A 75 16.33 7.96 -20.31
C ASP A 75 16.71 6.47 -20.39
N ALA A 76 16.65 5.74 -19.27
CA ALA A 76 16.96 4.32 -19.23
C ALA A 76 16.01 3.50 -20.10
N ASP A 77 16.54 2.50 -20.81
CA ASP A 77 15.76 1.53 -21.60
C ASP A 77 14.48 1.00 -20.90
N PRO A 78 14.48 0.64 -19.59
CA PRO A 78 13.30 0.10 -18.93
C PRO A 78 12.23 1.13 -18.51
N VAL A 79 12.42 2.43 -18.74
CA VAL A 79 11.47 3.47 -18.28
C VAL A 79 10.05 3.24 -18.79
N VAL A 80 9.89 2.83 -20.06
CA VAL A 80 8.56 2.52 -20.63
C VAL A 80 7.89 1.37 -19.89
N HIS A 81 8.65 0.34 -19.53
CA HIS A 81 8.15 -0.80 -18.78
C HIS A 81 7.73 -0.40 -17.35
N TRP A 82 8.58 0.35 -16.64
CA TRP A 82 8.27 0.83 -15.29
C TRP A 82 7.04 1.74 -15.25
N LEU A 83 6.84 2.60 -16.26
CA LEU A 83 5.62 3.39 -16.40
C LEU A 83 4.38 2.50 -16.60
N GLY A 84 4.52 1.37 -17.30
CA GLY A 84 3.46 0.36 -17.41
C GLY A 84 3.14 -0.27 -16.05
N GLU A 85 4.17 -0.73 -15.34
CA GLU A 85 4.02 -1.34 -14.01
C GLU A 85 3.38 -0.37 -13.01
N ILE A 86 3.78 0.90 -13.00
CA ILE A 86 3.18 1.93 -12.13
C ILE A 86 1.66 2.03 -12.37
N ARG A 87 1.21 2.03 -13.63
CA ARG A 87 -0.23 2.13 -13.94
C ARG A 87 -0.98 0.89 -13.47
N THR A 88 -0.41 -0.31 -13.65
CA THR A 88 -1.01 -1.55 -13.13
C THR A 88 -1.11 -1.53 -11.61
N PHE A 89 -0.02 -1.19 -10.91
CA PHE A 89 -0.03 -1.10 -9.45
C PHE A 89 -1.01 -0.04 -8.94
N GLN A 90 -1.14 1.10 -9.63
CA GLN A 90 -2.07 2.15 -9.23
C GLN A 90 -3.52 1.69 -9.39
N SER A 91 -3.86 1.03 -10.51
CA SER A 91 -5.19 0.44 -10.71
C SER A 91 -5.51 -0.59 -9.62
N ASP A 92 -4.63 -1.57 -9.43
CA ASP A 92 -4.83 -2.62 -8.42
C ASP A 92 -4.88 -2.07 -6.98
N MET A 93 -4.17 -0.97 -6.71
CA MET A 93 -4.21 -0.28 -5.43
C MET A 93 -5.57 0.39 -5.22
N ILE A 94 -6.09 1.09 -6.23
CA ILE A 94 -7.39 1.77 -6.17
C ILE A 94 -8.52 0.77 -5.98
N ASP A 95 -8.50 -0.36 -6.71
CA ASP A 95 -9.53 -1.40 -6.63
C ASP A 95 -9.66 -2.02 -5.23
N ARG A 96 -8.57 -2.00 -4.45
CA ARG A 96 -8.52 -2.55 -3.08
C ARG A 96 -8.62 -1.49 -1.98
N LEU A 97 -8.63 -0.21 -2.34
CA LEU A 97 -8.49 0.87 -1.37
C LEU A 97 -9.78 1.11 -0.59
N ALA A 98 -9.81 0.67 0.66
CA ALA A 98 -10.88 1.02 1.59
C ALA A 98 -10.68 2.42 2.22
N PRO A 99 -11.77 3.14 2.58
CA PRO A 99 -11.70 4.45 3.26
C PRO A 99 -10.78 4.50 4.47
N SER A 100 -10.90 3.53 5.39
CA SER A 100 -10.14 3.47 6.63
C SER A 100 -8.63 3.29 6.43
N MET A 101 -8.20 2.76 5.27
CA MET A 101 -6.79 2.52 4.98
C MET A 101 -6.02 3.84 4.80
N ARG A 102 -6.62 4.86 4.20
CA ARG A 102 -5.94 6.12 3.81
C ARG A 102 -5.21 6.77 4.98
N GLY A 103 -5.89 6.92 6.12
CA GLY A 103 -5.34 7.53 7.33
C GLY A 103 -4.36 6.64 8.11
N ARG A 104 -4.19 5.37 7.71
CA ARG A 104 -3.33 4.39 8.37
C ARG A 104 -2.02 4.15 7.61
N ILE A 105 -1.88 4.67 6.39
CA ILE A 105 -0.67 4.53 5.58
C ILE A 105 0.37 5.55 6.04
N ASP A 106 1.49 5.04 6.57
CA ASP A 106 2.69 5.84 6.82
C ASP A 106 3.48 6.00 5.50
N MET A 107 3.28 7.14 4.84
CA MET A 107 3.94 7.47 3.56
C MET A 107 5.46 7.50 3.68
N ASP A 108 6.01 8.01 4.79
CA ASP A 108 7.46 8.12 4.98
C ASP A 108 8.10 6.76 5.18
N ALA A 109 7.45 5.84 5.89
CA ALA A 109 7.91 4.46 6.00
C ALA A 109 7.88 3.72 4.65
N VAL A 110 6.81 3.89 3.87
CA VAL A 110 6.68 3.27 2.54
C VAL A 110 7.75 3.84 1.60
N TRP A 111 7.95 5.15 1.62
CA TRP A 111 8.96 5.86 0.83
C TRP A 111 10.39 5.40 1.14
N ARG A 112 10.80 5.42 2.41
CA ARG A 112 12.15 4.98 2.81
C ARG A 112 12.44 3.56 2.35
N ARG A 113 11.44 2.67 2.40
CA ARG A 113 11.58 1.31 1.89
C ARG A 113 11.69 1.27 0.37
N ALA A 114 10.87 2.03 -0.35
CA ALA A 114 10.95 2.15 -1.80
C ALA A 114 12.32 2.65 -2.28
N VAL A 115 12.86 3.71 -1.64
CA VAL A 115 14.21 4.23 -1.94
C VAL A 115 15.29 3.19 -1.65
N LYS A 116 15.18 2.46 -0.53
CA LYS A 116 16.12 1.38 -0.19
C LYS A 116 16.12 0.27 -1.24
N GLU A 117 14.95 -0.14 -1.70
CA GLU A 117 14.80 -1.19 -2.71
C GLU A 117 15.28 -0.71 -4.09
N ALA A 118 14.99 0.53 -4.48
CA ALA A 118 15.55 1.13 -5.70
C ALA A 118 17.08 1.24 -5.65
N ARG A 119 17.66 1.55 -4.49
CA ARG A 119 19.11 1.57 -4.30
C ARG A 119 19.73 0.19 -4.51
N ALA A 120 19.08 -0.87 -4.04
CA ALA A 120 19.50 -2.24 -4.29
C ALA A 120 19.45 -2.57 -5.80
N ASP A 121 18.37 -2.20 -6.50
CA ASP A 121 18.25 -2.41 -7.96
C ASP A 121 19.37 -1.76 -8.77
N PHE A 122 19.81 -0.57 -8.35
CA PHE A 122 20.91 0.15 -8.98
C PHE A 122 22.25 -0.51 -8.64
N ALA A 123 22.45 -0.90 -7.38
CA ALA A 123 23.67 -1.57 -6.94
C ALA A 123 23.91 -2.90 -7.67
N ASP A 124 22.85 -3.68 -7.92
CA ASP A 124 22.92 -4.94 -8.70
C ASP A 124 23.38 -4.72 -10.16
N ARG A 125 23.28 -3.48 -10.67
CA ARG A 125 23.74 -3.05 -11.99
C ARG A 125 25.08 -2.31 -11.95
N GLY A 126 25.71 -2.21 -10.78
CA GLY A 126 26.95 -1.45 -10.59
C GLY A 126 26.75 0.08 -10.67
N GLN A 127 25.52 0.57 -10.47
CA GLN A 127 25.18 1.98 -10.52
C GLN A 127 24.93 2.55 -9.13
N ILE A 128 25.11 3.86 -8.96
CA ILE A 128 24.88 4.56 -7.70
C ILE A 128 23.60 5.39 -7.83
N LEU A 129 22.61 5.07 -7.00
CA LEU A 129 21.39 5.86 -6.90
C LEU A 129 21.70 7.22 -6.21
N PRO A 130 21.23 8.36 -6.77
CA PRO A 130 21.29 9.66 -6.12
C PRO A 130 20.71 9.68 -4.70
N LEU A 131 20.99 10.74 -3.95
CA LEU A 131 20.35 10.96 -2.67
C LEU A 131 18.92 11.44 -2.89
N PHE A 132 17.99 10.79 -2.20
CA PHE A 132 16.58 11.17 -2.17
C PHE A 132 16.24 11.73 -0.77
N PRO A 133 15.23 12.59 -0.64
CA PRO A 133 14.77 13.09 0.65
C PRO A 133 14.41 11.96 1.61
N GLU A 134 14.61 12.17 2.92
CA GLU A 134 14.23 11.20 3.96
C GLU A 134 12.71 11.09 4.14
N THR A 135 11.99 12.20 3.91
CA THR A 135 10.52 12.26 3.93
C THR A 135 9.95 12.12 2.53
N CYS A 136 8.78 11.50 2.40
CA CYS A 136 8.12 11.28 1.13
C CYS A 136 7.65 12.61 0.52
N PRO A 137 8.16 13.02 -0.66
CA PRO A 137 7.72 14.25 -1.32
C PRO A 137 6.41 14.06 -2.12
N VAL A 138 5.89 12.83 -2.19
CA VAL A 138 4.66 12.49 -2.91
C VAL A 138 3.56 12.17 -1.90
N THR A 139 2.38 12.77 -2.05
CA THR A 139 1.22 12.47 -1.22
C THR A 139 0.47 11.25 -1.74
N PHE A 140 -0.15 10.48 -0.84
CA PHE A 140 -1.04 9.38 -1.21
C PHE A 140 -2.12 9.80 -2.21
N GLU A 141 -2.82 10.92 -1.95
CA GLU A 141 -3.91 11.42 -2.81
C GLU A 141 -3.47 11.73 -4.24
N SER A 142 -2.24 12.23 -4.42
CA SER A 142 -1.69 12.45 -5.77
C SER A 142 -1.49 11.15 -6.54
N VAL A 143 -1.14 10.04 -5.87
CA VAL A 143 -0.94 8.73 -6.51
C VAL A 143 -2.28 8.05 -6.78
N ALA A 144 -3.22 8.17 -5.84
CA ALA A 144 -4.56 7.60 -5.95
C ALA A 144 -5.51 8.38 -6.87
N SER A 145 -5.10 9.55 -7.38
CA SER A 145 -5.89 10.35 -8.31
C SER A 145 -6.04 9.68 -9.68
N GLU A 146 -7.21 9.82 -10.30
CA GLU A 146 -7.46 9.41 -11.70
C GLU A 146 -6.54 10.14 -12.69
N ASP A 147 -6.15 11.38 -12.37
CA ASP A 147 -5.25 12.21 -13.18
C ASP A 147 -3.76 11.99 -12.86
N PHE A 148 -3.42 10.89 -12.17
CA PHE A 148 -2.04 10.60 -11.80
C PHE A 148 -1.14 10.40 -13.03
N ASP A 149 -0.22 11.35 -13.24
CA ASP A 149 0.82 11.27 -14.26
C ASP A 149 2.17 10.85 -13.66
N PRO A 150 2.58 9.57 -13.81
CA PRO A 150 3.83 9.09 -13.24
C PRO A 150 5.08 9.74 -13.86
N ARG A 151 5.02 10.19 -15.11
CA ARG A 151 6.15 10.86 -15.77
C ARG A 151 6.33 12.27 -15.20
N ALA A 152 5.23 13.02 -15.05
CA ALA A 152 5.28 14.34 -14.43
C ALA A 152 5.72 14.26 -12.96
N THR A 153 5.26 13.24 -12.21
CA THR A 153 5.70 13.03 -10.82
C THR A 153 7.19 12.69 -10.74
N ALA A 154 7.69 11.79 -11.60
CA ALA A 154 9.12 11.46 -11.63
C ALA A 154 9.99 12.67 -12.02
N ALA A 155 9.54 13.52 -12.94
CA ALA A 155 10.25 14.74 -13.30
C ALA A 155 10.35 15.74 -12.13
N LYS A 156 9.28 15.88 -11.33
CA LYS A 156 9.30 16.70 -10.10
C LYS A 156 10.26 16.13 -9.06
N LEU A 157 10.30 14.81 -8.90
CA LEU A 157 11.27 14.13 -8.03
C LEU A 157 12.70 14.37 -8.49
N ALA A 158 12.98 14.23 -9.79
CA ALA A 158 14.30 14.47 -10.36
C ALA A 158 14.79 15.90 -10.11
N ALA A 159 13.90 16.89 -10.26
CA ALA A 159 14.22 18.28 -9.98
C ALA A 159 14.60 18.52 -8.50
N ALA A 160 13.99 17.79 -7.56
CA ALA A 160 14.27 17.89 -6.13
C ALA A 160 15.58 17.20 -5.69
N ILE A 161 16.15 16.33 -6.53
CA ILE A 161 17.46 15.69 -6.28
C ILE A 161 18.61 16.63 -6.68
N LEU A 162 18.38 17.48 -7.67
CA LEU A 162 19.39 18.38 -8.26
C LEU A 162 19.50 19.75 -7.57
N SER A 163 18.56 20.06 -6.67
CA SER A 163 18.51 21.29 -5.86
C SER A 163 19.23 21.13 -4.53
#